data_AF-A0A973N0L4-F1
#
_entry.id   AF-A0A973N0L4-F1
#
_cell.length_a   1.000
_cell.length_b   1.000
_cell.length_c   1.000
_cell.angle_alpha   90.00
_cell.angle_beta   90.00
_cell.angle_gamma   90.00
#
_symmetry.space_group_name_H-M   'P 1'
#
loop_
_entity.id
_entity.type
_entity.pdbx_description
1 polymer ?
#
loop_
_entity_poly.entity_id
_entity_poly.type
_entity_poly.pdbx_seq_one_letter_code
_entity_poly.pdbx_strand_id
1 'polypeptide(L)'
;IAKYTINPAIAHGVSMLIGSVEKGKLADLVLWSPAFFGVKPDCIVKGGTIVAAPMGDPNASIPTPQPVHYQPMFGAFGKARTASSVVFTSKAAVTGGLARKLGIEKKLYAVQNTRGRISKKSMIHNDATPDIEVDPETYEVRADGELLTCAPAEVLPMAQRYFMY
;
A
#
# COMPACT_ATOMS: atom_id res chain seq x y z
N ILE A 1 -8.70 4.23 -4.84
CA ILE A 1 -7.89 2.98 -4.81
C ILE A 1 -6.58 3.12 -5.59
N ALA A 2 -6.61 3.36 -6.91
CA ALA A 2 -5.38 3.42 -7.74
C ALA A 2 -4.27 4.34 -7.19
N LYS A 3 -4.66 5.48 -6.57
CA LYS A 3 -3.76 6.48 -5.96
C LYS A 3 -2.82 5.91 -4.88
N TYR A 4 -3.21 4.88 -4.13
CA TYR A 4 -2.39 4.29 -3.07
C TYR A 4 -1.98 2.83 -3.36
N THR A 5 -2.43 2.25 -4.46
CA THR A 5 -2.09 0.87 -4.85
C THR A 5 -1.20 0.84 -6.09
N ILE A 6 -1.78 0.94 -7.28
CA ILE A 6 -1.07 0.68 -8.54
C ILE A 6 -0.21 1.86 -8.99
N ASN A 7 -0.65 3.11 -8.77
CA ASN A 7 0.08 4.28 -9.26
C ASN A 7 1.44 4.48 -8.54
N PRO A 8 1.53 4.38 -7.21
CA PRO A 8 2.84 4.36 -6.53
C PRO A 8 3.71 3.18 -6.98
N ALA A 9 3.11 2.00 -7.20
CA ALA A 9 3.85 0.83 -7.68
C ALA A 9 4.44 1.04 -9.09
N ILE A 10 3.70 1.70 -9.98
CA ILE A 10 4.20 2.09 -11.31
C ILE A 10 5.33 3.11 -11.17
N ALA A 11 5.13 4.18 -10.38
CA ALA A 11 6.10 5.25 -10.20
C ALA A 11 7.45 4.74 -9.66
N HIS A 12 7.41 3.79 -8.71
CA HIS A 12 8.61 3.19 -8.12
C HIS A 12 9.13 1.96 -8.88
N GLY A 13 8.51 1.57 -10.00
CA GLY A 13 9.01 0.48 -10.83
C GLY A 13 8.85 -0.91 -10.21
N VAL A 14 7.81 -1.10 -9.40
CA VAL A 14 7.50 -2.36 -8.69
C VAL A 14 6.12 -2.93 -9.06
N SER A 15 5.41 -2.32 -10.02
CA SER A 15 4.06 -2.71 -10.45
C SER A 15 3.97 -4.10 -11.08
N MET A 16 5.09 -4.70 -11.50
CA MET A 16 5.14 -6.09 -11.95
C MET A 16 4.89 -7.09 -10.81
N LEU A 17 5.12 -6.69 -9.56
CA LEU A 17 5.03 -7.58 -8.41
C LEU A 17 3.90 -7.21 -7.44
N ILE A 18 3.56 -5.92 -7.30
CA ILE A 18 2.57 -5.45 -6.32
C ILE A 18 1.67 -4.35 -6.91
N GLY A 19 0.68 -3.89 -6.13
CA GLY A 19 -0.14 -2.71 -6.44
C GLY A 19 -1.53 -3.02 -6.99
N SER A 20 -1.85 -4.29 -7.25
CA SER A 20 -3.19 -4.71 -7.72
C SER A 20 -3.38 -6.22 -7.56
N VAL A 21 -4.64 -6.66 -7.63
CA VAL A 21 -5.01 -8.07 -7.63
C VAL A 21 -5.04 -8.55 -9.08
N GLU A 22 -3.89 -9.01 -9.58
CA GLU A 22 -3.72 -9.54 -10.94
C GLU A 22 -2.91 -10.83 -10.90
N LYS A 23 -3.17 -11.75 -11.85
CA LYS A 23 -2.43 -13.01 -11.95
C LYS A 23 -0.94 -12.75 -12.13
N GLY A 24 -0.09 -13.51 -11.44
CA GLY A 24 1.37 -13.39 -11.50
C GLY A 24 1.97 -12.36 -10.55
N LYS A 25 1.16 -11.53 -9.89
CA LYS A 25 1.61 -10.63 -8.81
C LYS A 25 1.71 -11.35 -7.47
N LEU A 26 2.44 -10.76 -6.54
CA LEU A 26 2.55 -11.26 -5.18
C LEU A 26 1.18 -11.20 -4.49
N ALA A 27 0.83 -12.25 -3.76
CA ALA A 27 -0.43 -12.34 -3.02
C ALA A 27 -0.40 -11.49 -1.74
N ASP A 28 -0.30 -10.17 -1.94
CA ASP A 28 -0.42 -9.15 -0.90
C ASP A 28 -1.85 -8.63 -0.93
N LEU A 29 -2.67 -9.11 0.00
CA LEU A 29 -4.11 -8.87 0.01
C LEU A 29 -4.54 -8.32 1.36
N VAL A 30 -5.57 -7.49 1.34
CA VAL A 30 -6.20 -6.97 2.56
C VAL A 30 -7.69 -7.24 2.46
N LEU A 31 -8.23 -7.97 3.44
CA LEU A 31 -9.64 -8.29 3.52
C LEU A 31 -10.33 -7.27 4.44
N TRP A 32 -11.56 -6.93 4.08
CA TRP A 32 -12.35 -5.92 4.77
C TRP A 32 -13.79 -6.38 4.91
N SER A 33 -14.31 -6.29 6.12
CA SER A 33 -15.74 -6.15 6.31
C SER A 33 -16.17 -4.78 5.79
N PRO A 34 -17.25 -4.67 4.98
CA PRO A 34 -17.66 -3.40 4.38
C PRO A 34 -17.85 -2.26 5.39
N ALA A 35 -18.30 -2.57 6.61
CA ALA A 35 -18.51 -1.57 7.66
C ALA A 35 -17.21 -0.91 8.17
N PHE A 36 -16.06 -1.53 7.94
CA PHE A 36 -14.73 -1.08 8.38
C PHE A 36 -13.78 -0.76 7.21
N PHE A 37 -14.29 -0.78 5.97
CA PHE A 37 -13.49 -0.56 4.77
C PHE A 37 -12.68 0.73 4.85
N GLY A 38 -11.36 0.64 4.65
CA GLY A 38 -10.44 1.78 4.73
C GLY A 38 -10.01 2.19 6.14
N VAL A 39 -10.56 1.57 7.19
CA VAL A 39 -10.32 1.94 8.59
C VAL A 39 -9.58 0.84 9.37
N LYS A 40 -10.20 -0.34 9.51
CA LYS A 40 -9.66 -1.49 10.26
C LYS A 40 -9.86 -2.80 9.47
N PRO A 41 -8.83 -3.35 8.81
CA PRO A 41 -8.97 -4.59 8.02
C PRO A 41 -9.16 -5.86 8.86
N ASP A 42 -9.88 -6.84 8.32
CA ASP A 42 -10.12 -8.13 9.00
C ASP A 42 -8.92 -9.08 8.87
N CYS A 43 -8.12 -8.94 7.82
CA CYS A 43 -6.98 -9.81 7.58
C CYS A 43 -5.99 -9.14 6.64
N ILE A 44 -4.71 -9.21 6.98
CA ILE A 44 -3.60 -8.75 6.15
C ILE A 44 -2.79 -9.97 5.72
N VAL A 45 -2.76 -10.22 4.42
CA VAL A 45 -2.04 -11.33 3.79
C VAL A 45 -0.81 -10.77 3.09
N LYS A 46 0.34 -11.37 3.34
CA LYS A 46 1.60 -11.04 2.68
C LYS A 46 2.16 -12.29 2.02
N GLY A 47 2.42 -12.23 0.71
CA GLY A 47 2.97 -13.36 -0.04
C GLY A 47 2.18 -14.67 0.14
N GLY A 48 0.86 -14.60 0.32
CA GLY A 48 -0.01 -15.77 0.52
C GLY A 48 -0.19 -16.23 1.97
N THR A 49 0.47 -15.61 2.95
CA THR A 49 0.33 -15.96 4.37
C THR A 49 -0.20 -14.79 5.20
N ILE A 50 -1.09 -15.06 6.15
CA ILE A 50 -1.61 -14.03 7.06
C ILE A 50 -0.48 -13.52 7.95
N VAL A 51 -0.28 -12.20 7.98
CA VAL A 51 0.74 -11.53 8.82
C VAL A 51 0.15 -10.78 9.99
N ALA A 52 -1.10 -10.35 9.91
CA ALA A 52 -1.82 -9.71 11.00
C ALA A 52 -3.33 -9.85 10.82
N ALA A 53 -4.04 -9.97 11.94
CA ALA A 53 -5.50 -9.99 12.00
C ALA A 53 -5.95 -9.48 13.39
N PRO A 54 -7.16 -8.92 13.52
CA PRO A 54 -7.78 -8.71 14.82
C PRO A 54 -8.07 -10.08 15.44
N MET A 55 -7.51 -10.32 16.63
CA MET A 55 -7.63 -11.56 17.36
C MET A 55 -8.03 -11.28 18.80
N GLY A 56 -8.96 -12.09 19.31
CA GLY A 56 -9.43 -12.08 20.69
C GLY A 56 -8.44 -12.67 21.68
N ASP A 57 -8.95 -12.97 22.88
CA ASP A 57 -8.17 -13.65 23.93
C ASP A 57 -7.69 -15.04 23.44
N PRO A 58 -6.37 -15.30 23.37
CA PRO A 58 -5.84 -16.59 22.94
C PRO A 58 -6.16 -17.75 23.89
N ASN A 59 -6.58 -17.48 25.13
CA ASN A 59 -6.99 -18.51 26.09
C ASN A 59 -8.50 -18.78 26.08
N ALA A 60 -9.27 -18.08 25.24
CA ALA A 60 -10.69 -18.31 25.10
C ALA A 60 -10.99 -19.57 24.27
N SER A 61 -12.26 -20.02 24.29
CA SER A 61 -12.68 -21.24 23.59
C SER A 61 -12.71 -21.12 22.06
N ILE A 62 -12.78 -19.90 21.53
CA ILE A 62 -12.81 -19.54 20.11
C ILE A 62 -12.09 -18.19 19.92
N PRO A 63 -11.74 -17.75 18.69
CA PRO A 63 -10.88 -16.55 18.49
C PRO A 63 -11.59 -15.18 18.60
N THR A 64 -12.92 -15.15 18.74
CA THR A 64 -13.75 -13.94 18.75
C THR A 64 -14.00 -13.26 20.12
N PRO A 65 -13.84 -13.91 21.30
CA PRO A 65 -14.03 -13.27 22.60
C PRO A 65 -13.03 -12.14 22.86
N GLN A 66 -13.50 -11.12 23.56
CA GLN A 66 -12.74 -9.91 23.85
C GLN A 66 -11.57 -10.19 24.83
N PRO A 67 -10.48 -9.38 24.79
CA PRO A 67 -10.28 -8.19 23.97
C PRO A 67 -9.78 -8.50 22.55
N VAL A 68 -10.44 -7.94 21.54
CA VAL A 68 -10.02 -8.07 20.14
C VAL A 68 -9.14 -6.89 19.73
N HIS A 69 -7.89 -7.18 19.36
CA HIS A 69 -6.96 -6.21 18.81
C HIS A 69 -6.06 -6.86 17.76
N TYR A 70 -5.34 -6.05 16.98
CA TYR A 70 -4.40 -6.60 16.00
C TYR A 70 -3.27 -7.35 16.70
N GLN A 71 -3.05 -8.57 16.25
CA GLN A 71 -1.93 -9.41 16.67
C GLN A 71 -1.14 -9.87 15.44
N PRO A 72 0.19 -10.00 15.55
CA PRO A 72 0.98 -10.65 14.51
C PRO A 72 0.56 -12.10 14.35
N MET A 73 0.44 -12.56 13.11
CA MET A 73 0.07 -13.94 12.76
C MET A 73 1.31 -14.71 12.27
N PHE A 74 1.17 -16.01 11.98
CA PHE A 74 2.30 -16.88 11.63
C PHE A 74 3.21 -16.34 10.51
N GLY A 75 2.66 -15.61 9.53
CA GLY A 75 3.44 -14.99 8.46
C GLY A 75 4.41 -13.89 8.91
N ALA A 76 4.25 -13.37 10.13
CA ALA A 76 5.12 -12.35 10.72
C ALA A 76 6.32 -12.95 11.48
N PHE A 77 6.37 -14.27 11.69
CA PHE A 77 7.37 -14.92 12.53
C PHE A 77 8.40 -15.73 11.74
N GLY A 78 9.59 -15.88 12.33
CA GLY A 78 10.65 -16.78 11.86
C GLY A 78 10.97 -16.67 10.36
N LYS A 79 11.15 -17.82 9.72
CA LYS A 79 11.43 -17.92 8.28
C LYS A 79 10.20 -17.65 7.41
N ALA A 80 8.98 -17.76 7.96
CA ALA A 80 7.76 -17.41 7.23
C ALA A 80 7.78 -15.93 6.83
N ARG A 81 8.22 -15.04 7.73
CA ARG A 81 8.43 -13.60 7.44
C ARG A 81 9.40 -13.36 6.29
N THR A 82 10.47 -14.15 6.21
CA THR A 82 11.46 -14.05 5.12
C THR A 82 10.88 -14.54 3.80
N ALA A 83 10.16 -15.67 3.82
CA ALA A 83 9.56 -16.28 2.63
C ALA A 83 8.37 -15.48 2.08
N SER A 84 7.59 -14.82 2.94
CA SER A 84 6.39 -14.07 2.58
C SER A 84 6.67 -12.64 2.09
N SER A 85 7.91 -12.16 2.23
CA SER A 85 8.27 -10.78 1.89
C SER A 85 9.49 -10.68 0.99
N VAL A 86 9.61 -9.53 0.34
CA VAL A 86 10.65 -9.25 -0.65
C VAL A 86 11.34 -7.94 -0.30
N VAL A 87 12.53 -7.73 -0.86
CA VAL A 87 13.23 -6.44 -0.78
C VAL A 87 13.42 -5.91 -2.19
N PHE A 88 12.93 -4.70 -2.44
CA PHE A 88 13.17 -4.01 -3.71
C PHE A 88 14.51 -3.28 -3.66
N THR A 89 15.30 -3.39 -4.71
CA THR A 89 16.60 -2.72 -4.83
C THR A 89 16.93 -2.42 -6.29
N SER A 90 18.08 -1.81 -6.56
CA SER A 90 18.51 -1.51 -7.93
C SER A 90 18.89 -2.77 -8.70
N LYS A 91 18.79 -2.74 -10.04
CA LYS A 91 19.27 -3.82 -10.91
C LYS A 91 20.74 -4.14 -10.65
N ALA A 92 21.57 -3.10 -10.50
CA ALA A 92 23.00 -3.23 -10.22
C ALA A 92 23.29 -3.99 -8.91
N ALA A 93 22.50 -3.75 -7.86
CA ALA A 93 22.65 -4.46 -6.59
C ALA A 93 22.33 -5.95 -6.73
N VAL A 94 21.25 -6.30 -7.44
CA VAL A 94 20.88 -7.70 -7.69
C VAL A 94 21.96 -8.39 -8.52
N THR A 95 22.38 -7.81 -9.65
CA THR A 95 23.40 -8.40 -10.52
C THR A 95 24.77 -8.45 -9.86
N GLY A 96 25.08 -7.49 -8.99
CA GLY A 96 26.30 -7.43 -8.19
C GLY A 96 26.34 -8.40 -7.01
N GLY A 97 25.32 -9.27 -6.86
CA GLY A 97 25.29 -10.31 -5.83
C GLY A 97 25.08 -9.79 -4.41
N LEU A 98 24.40 -8.64 -4.23
CA LEU A 98 24.24 -7.99 -2.93
C LEU A 98 23.67 -8.94 -1.87
N ALA A 99 22.71 -9.78 -2.24
CA ALA A 99 22.08 -10.73 -1.32
C ALA A 99 23.12 -11.64 -0.65
N ARG A 100 24.06 -12.17 -1.43
CA ARG A 100 25.14 -13.04 -0.94
C ARG A 100 26.12 -12.25 -0.08
N LYS A 101 26.52 -11.06 -0.53
CA LYS A 101 27.52 -10.21 0.17
C LYS A 101 27.06 -9.80 1.57
N LEU A 102 25.77 -9.57 1.75
CA LEU A 102 25.19 -9.09 3.01
C LEU A 102 24.41 -10.17 3.79
N GLY A 103 24.41 -11.43 3.31
CA GLY A 103 23.63 -12.49 3.93
C GLY A 103 22.11 -12.23 3.96
N ILE A 104 21.57 -11.52 2.95
CA ILE A 104 20.14 -11.22 2.87
C ILE A 104 19.40 -12.48 2.42
N GLU A 105 18.56 -13.00 3.30
CA GLU A 105 17.75 -14.20 3.00
C GLU A 105 16.50 -13.90 2.18
N LYS A 106 15.97 -12.67 2.26
CA LYS A 106 14.79 -12.27 1.48
C LYS A 106 15.13 -12.20 0.00
N LYS A 107 14.17 -12.56 -0.85
CA LYS A 107 14.32 -12.39 -2.30
C LYS A 107 14.46 -10.91 -2.66
N LEU A 108 15.58 -10.57 -3.29
CA LEU A 108 15.78 -9.25 -3.86
C LEU A 108 15.09 -9.15 -5.23
N TYR A 109 14.30 -8.10 -5.43
CA TYR A 109 13.72 -7.76 -6.73
C TYR A 109 14.30 -6.44 -7.22
N ALA A 110 14.80 -6.45 -8.45
CA ALA A 110 15.24 -5.24 -9.11
C ALA A 110 14.02 -4.38 -9.48
N VAL A 111 14.01 -3.11 -9.08
CA VAL A 111 13.08 -2.12 -9.61
C VAL A 111 13.32 -1.92 -11.11
N GLN A 112 12.26 -1.68 -11.87
CA GLN A 112 12.32 -1.59 -13.33
C GLN A 112 11.50 -0.42 -13.86
N ASN A 113 11.84 0.08 -15.05
CA ASN A 113 11.04 1.08 -15.76
C ASN A 113 10.72 2.36 -14.95
N THR A 114 11.64 2.82 -14.10
CA THR A 114 11.49 4.07 -13.32
C THR A 114 11.81 5.34 -14.11
N ARG A 115 12.39 5.19 -15.31
CA ARG A 115 12.81 6.26 -16.22
C ARG A 115 12.45 5.99 -17.68
N GLY A 116 11.86 4.83 -17.98
CA GLY A 116 11.50 4.45 -19.35
C GLY A 116 10.32 5.29 -19.86
N ARG A 117 9.48 4.73 -20.73
CA ARG A 117 8.30 5.43 -21.28
C ARG A 117 7.17 5.69 -20.24
N ILE A 118 7.50 5.78 -18.95
CA ILE A 118 6.54 6.18 -17.92
C ILE A 118 6.35 7.70 -17.94
N SER A 119 5.12 8.14 -17.78
CA SER A 119 4.78 9.56 -17.67
C SER A 119 3.50 9.72 -16.85
N LYS A 120 2.97 10.95 -16.74
CA LYS A 120 1.64 11.17 -16.15
C LYS A 120 0.56 10.32 -16.84
N LYS A 121 0.71 10.04 -18.14
CA LYS A 121 -0.18 9.15 -18.92
C LYS A 121 -0.16 7.67 -18.51
N SER A 122 0.81 7.27 -17.71
CA SER A 122 0.87 5.91 -17.17
C SER A 122 0.08 5.75 -15.86
N MET A 123 -0.44 6.84 -15.29
CA MET A 123 -1.17 6.80 -14.01
C MET A 123 -2.61 6.36 -14.22
N ILE A 124 -2.94 5.16 -13.75
CA ILE A 124 -4.25 4.55 -13.91
C ILE A 124 -5.32 5.44 -13.26
N HIS A 125 -6.32 5.83 -14.07
CA HIS A 125 -7.43 6.74 -13.72
C HIS A 125 -7.00 8.13 -13.22
N ASN A 126 -5.74 8.54 -13.40
CA ASN A 126 -5.18 9.76 -12.81
C ASN A 126 -4.14 10.43 -13.73
N ASP A 127 -4.43 10.50 -15.03
CA ASP A 127 -3.51 10.92 -16.07
C ASP A 127 -3.74 12.34 -16.62
N ALA A 128 -4.63 13.09 -15.98
CA ALA A 128 -4.92 14.48 -16.32
C ALA A 128 -3.65 15.36 -16.21
N THR A 129 -3.51 16.25 -17.19
CA THR A 129 -2.43 17.23 -17.33
C THR A 129 -3.05 18.59 -17.69
N PRO A 130 -3.86 19.19 -16.79
CA PRO A 130 -4.44 20.51 -17.03
C PRO A 130 -3.37 21.59 -17.00
N ASP A 131 -3.68 22.76 -17.57
CA ASP A 131 -2.87 23.95 -17.34
C ASP A 131 -3.18 24.50 -15.95
N ILE A 132 -2.17 24.55 -15.07
CA ILE A 132 -2.32 24.95 -13.67
C ILE A 132 -1.64 26.29 -13.47
N GLU A 133 -2.42 27.27 -13.03
CA GLU A 133 -1.96 28.59 -12.65
C GLU A 133 -2.13 28.79 -11.15
N VAL A 134 -1.14 29.44 -10.52
CA VAL A 134 -1.18 29.83 -9.11
C VAL A 134 -0.85 31.30 -9.03
N ASP A 135 -1.78 32.09 -8.50
CA ASP A 135 -1.57 33.51 -8.29
C ASP A 135 -0.55 33.73 -7.14
N PRO A 136 0.54 34.50 -7.34
CA PRO A 136 1.63 34.60 -6.37
C PRO A 136 1.29 35.46 -5.15
N GLU A 137 0.24 36.27 -5.20
CA GLU A 137 -0.15 37.17 -4.12
C GLU A 137 -1.32 36.59 -3.29
N THR A 138 -2.30 36.00 -3.96
CA THR A 138 -3.54 35.49 -3.35
C THR A 138 -3.54 33.98 -3.12
N TYR A 139 -2.64 33.25 -3.79
CA TYR A 139 -2.59 31.78 -3.81
C TYR A 139 -3.83 31.10 -4.39
N GLU A 140 -4.64 31.82 -5.16
CA GLU A 140 -5.69 31.21 -5.96
C GLU A 140 -5.10 30.20 -6.94
N VAL A 141 -5.67 28.99 -6.96
CA VAL A 141 -5.27 27.93 -7.88
C VAL A 141 -6.33 27.78 -8.95
N ARG A 142 -5.94 27.86 -10.22
CA ARG A 142 -6.82 27.65 -11.37
C ARG A 142 -6.37 26.46 -12.20
N ALA A 143 -7.34 25.69 -12.72
CA ALA A 143 -7.10 24.66 -13.72
C ALA A 143 -7.90 24.99 -14.97
N ASP A 144 -7.22 25.14 -16.11
CA ASP A 144 -7.86 25.50 -17.39
C ASP A 144 -8.76 26.77 -17.26
N GLY A 145 -8.31 27.74 -16.44
CA GLY A 145 -9.02 29.00 -16.13
C GLY A 145 -10.04 28.92 -14.99
N GLU A 146 -10.44 27.72 -14.56
CA GLU A 146 -11.44 27.52 -13.50
C GLU A 146 -10.81 27.55 -12.10
N LEU A 147 -11.36 28.36 -11.19
CA LEU A 147 -10.91 28.46 -9.80
C LEU A 147 -11.20 27.16 -9.04
N LEU A 148 -10.15 26.56 -8.48
CA LEU A 148 -10.24 25.36 -7.64
C LEU A 148 -10.33 25.76 -6.17
N THR A 149 -11.49 25.57 -5.56
CA THR A 149 -11.70 25.84 -4.14
C THR A 149 -12.71 24.86 -3.53
N CYS A 150 -12.63 24.64 -2.22
CA CYS A 150 -13.62 23.90 -1.46
C CYS A 150 -13.70 24.41 -0.02
N ALA A 151 -14.88 24.31 0.59
CA ALA A 151 -15.04 24.59 2.00
C ALA A 151 -14.40 23.47 2.84
N PRO A 152 -13.81 23.79 4.01
CA PRO A 152 -13.33 22.78 4.94
C PRO A 152 -14.51 21.98 5.51
N ALA A 153 -14.30 20.68 5.74
CA ALA A 153 -15.30 19.82 6.38
C ALA A 153 -15.20 19.89 7.91
N GLU A 154 -16.33 20.03 8.60
CA GLU A 154 -16.39 20.06 10.07
C GLU A 154 -16.33 18.66 10.69
N VAL A 155 -16.87 17.66 9.99
CA VAL A 155 -16.94 16.26 10.45
C VAL A 155 -16.63 15.34 9.28
N LEU A 156 -15.92 14.24 9.54
CA LEU A 156 -15.54 13.25 8.54
C LEU A 156 -16.09 11.86 8.86
N PRO A 157 -16.41 11.04 7.83
CA PRO A 157 -16.58 9.60 8.01
C PRO A 157 -15.23 8.97 8.41
N MET A 158 -15.25 7.68 8.75
CA MET A 158 -14.02 6.94 9.11
C MET A 158 -13.23 7.56 10.28
N ALA A 159 -13.90 8.29 11.19
CA ALA A 159 -13.29 9.00 12.31
C ALA A 159 -13.84 8.51 13.66
N GLN A 160 -14.40 9.40 14.49
CA GLN A 160 -14.81 9.19 15.88
C GLN A 160 -15.67 7.93 16.14
N ARG A 161 -16.43 7.44 15.14
CA ARG A 161 -17.22 6.20 15.25
C ARG A 161 -16.34 4.96 15.49
N TYR A 162 -15.12 4.95 14.98
CA TYR A 162 -14.30 3.73 14.87
C TYR A 162 -13.12 3.68 15.83
N PHE A 163 -12.70 4.80 16.38
CA PHE A 163 -11.47 4.92 17.16
C PHE A 163 -11.78 5.25 18.61
N MET A 164 -11.06 4.60 19.53
CA MET A 164 -11.16 4.90 20.96
C MET A 164 -10.51 6.24 21.30
N TYR A 165 -9.48 6.61 20.52
CA TYR A 165 -8.73 7.87 20.57
C TYR A 165 -8.31 8.26 19.15
#